data_AF-A0A963Q2Z4-F1
#
_entry.id   AF-A0A963Q2Z4-F1
#
_cell.length_a   1.000
_cell.length_b   1.000
_cell.length_c   1.000
_cell.angle_alpha   90.00
_cell.angle_beta   90.00
_cell.angle_gamma   90.00
#
_symmetry.space_group_name_H-M   'P 1'
#
loop_
_entity.id
_entity.type
_entity.pdbx_description
1 polymer ?
#
loop_
_entity_poly.entity_id
_entity_poly.type
_entity_poly.pdbx_seq_one_letter_code
_entity_poly.pdbx_strand_id
1 'polypeptide(L)'
;ERLVAWGGNSSGVNVANIDNLGDVHPDTMWWHHTLGNVKARPFSQIWQDVSDPLMAGLKARPRQVKGRCGACRHFAICGGNTRVRAQQVTGDAWQEDPGCYLTDEEIGVSDAAPRVQTTAFSARRRVIDLTPADSP
;
A
#
# COMPACT_ATOMS: atom_id res chain seq x y z
N GLU A 1 -13.59 14.75 -11.72
CA GLU A 1 -12.32 15.49 -11.51
C GLU A 1 -11.79 15.40 -10.08
N ARG A 2 -12.54 15.82 -9.03
CA ARG A 2 -12.03 15.84 -7.63
C ARG A 2 -11.54 14.48 -7.08
N LEU A 3 -12.22 13.38 -7.42
CA LEU A 3 -11.83 12.04 -6.94
C LEU A 3 -10.53 11.53 -7.57
N VAL A 4 -10.33 11.81 -8.87
CA VAL A 4 -9.07 11.46 -9.57
C VAL A 4 -7.92 12.30 -9.04
N ALA A 5 -8.17 13.58 -8.74
CA ALA A 5 -7.16 14.44 -8.12
C ALA A 5 -6.76 13.97 -6.71
N TRP A 6 -7.70 13.42 -5.94
CA TRP A 6 -7.41 12.79 -4.64
C TRP A 6 -6.58 11.50 -4.79
N GLY A 7 -6.88 10.66 -5.80
CA GLY A 7 -6.08 9.48 -6.14
C GLY A 7 -6.14 8.33 -5.13
N GLY A 8 -7.12 8.37 -4.22
CA GLY A 8 -7.39 7.31 -3.26
C GLY A 8 -6.53 7.39 -1.99
N ASN A 9 -6.06 6.24 -1.51
CA ASN A 9 -5.26 6.19 -0.29
C ASN A 9 -3.95 7.00 -0.45
N SER A 10 -3.68 7.86 0.55
CA SER A 10 -2.63 8.90 0.49
C SER A 10 -1.38 8.60 1.32
N SER A 11 -1.19 7.36 1.77
CA SER A 11 -0.02 6.93 2.54
C SER A 11 1.27 7.15 1.74
N GLY A 12 2.30 7.69 2.39
CA GLY A 12 3.57 8.05 1.72
C GLY A 12 3.51 9.31 0.83
N VAL A 13 2.33 9.92 0.68
CA VAL A 13 2.10 11.07 -0.21
C VAL A 13 1.63 12.30 0.56
N ASN A 14 0.38 12.29 1.04
CA ASN A 14 -0.24 13.41 1.79
C ASN A 14 -0.49 13.06 3.26
N VAL A 15 -0.33 11.80 3.64
CA VAL A 15 -0.46 11.32 5.02
C VAL A 15 0.87 10.73 5.42
N ALA A 16 1.33 11.07 6.63
CA ALA A 16 2.50 10.53 7.30
C ALA A 16 2.14 10.29 8.78
N ASN A 17 2.86 9.41 9.45
CA ASN A 17 2.77 9.23 10.90
C ASN A 17 4.16 9.37 11.53
N ILE A 18 4.26 10.08 12.64
CA ILE A 18 5.46 10.13 13.47
C ILE A 18 5.05 9.61 14.84
N ASP A 19 5.62 8.49 15.27
CA ASP A 19 5.24 7.85 16.52
C ASP A 19 5.83 8.58 17.76
N ASN A 20 5.54 8.05 18.95
CA ASN A 20 6.02 8.62 20.21
C ASN A 20 7.54 8.43 20.43
N LEU A 21 8.21 7.58 19.66
CA LEU A 21 9.66 7.40 19.68
C LEU A 21 10.36 8.34 18.68
N GLY A 22 9.60 8.95 17.76
CA GLY A 22 10.08 9.82 16.69
C GLY A 22 10.29 9.10 15.37
N ASP A 23 9.89 7.83 15.26
CA ASP A 23 9.97 7.04 14.04
C ASP A 23 8.90 7.48 13.05
N VAL A 24 9.31 7.64 11.79
CA VAL A 24 8.46 8.09 10.68
C VAL A 24 7.94 6.86 9.94
N HIS A 25 6.63 6.80 9.76
CA HIS A 25 5.92 5.74 9.04
C HIS A 25 5.11 6.32 7.87
N PRO A 26 4.84 5.55 6.82
CA PRO A 26 4.01 5.99 5.70
C PRO A 26 2.59 6.44 6.09
N ASP A 27 2.00 5.81 7.11
CA ASP A 27 0.75 6.21 7.77
C ASP A 27 0.64 5.53 9.16
N THR A 28 -0.51 5.66 9.82
CA THR A 28 -0.77 5.12 11.16
C THR A 28 -0.95 3.59 11.22
N MET A 29 -1.02 2.90 10.08
CA MET A 29 -1.19 1.46 9.96
C MET A 29 0.13 0.73 9.65
N TRP A 30 1.18 1.47 9.29
CA TRP A 30 2.52 0.95 8.94
C TRP A 30 3.50 0.93 10.12
N TRP A 31 3.05 0.60 11.33
CA TRP A 31 3.92 0.58 12.53
C TRP A 31 5.12 -0.38 12.41
N HIS A 32 5.04 -1.38 11.53
CA HIS A 32 6.12 -2.33 11.28
C HIS A 32 7.17 -1.84 10.25
N HIS A 33 6.97 -0.70 9.61
CA HIS A 33 7.90 -0.16 8.59
C HIS A 33 8.34 1.26 8.94
N THR A 34 9.59 1.41 9.37
CA THR A 34 10.19 2.69 9.75
C THR A 34 11.01 3.27 8.60
N LEU A 35 10.68 4.48 8.17
CA LEU A 35 11.39 5.23 7.11
C LEU A 35 12.61 6.01 7.63
N GLY A 36 12.67 6.25 8.94
CA GLY A 36 13.72 7.00 9.63
C GLY A 36 13.21 7.61 10.93
N ASN A 37 14.07 8.33 11.66
CA ASN A 37 13.70 8.95 12.93
C ASN A 37 14.01 10.46 12.92
N VAL A 38 13.04 11.29 13.34
CA VAL A 38 13.17 12.76 13.31
C VAL A 38 14.20 13.31 14.31
N LYS A 39 14.61 12.51 15.31
CA LYS A 39 15.70 12.86 16.24
C LYS A 39 17.07 12.73 15.57
N ALA A 40 17.18 11.98 14.47
CA ALA A 40 18.42 11.74 13.75
C ALA A 40 18.53 12.55 12.45
N ARG A 41 17.42 12.72 11.71
CA ARG A 41 17.41 13.39 10.40
C ARG A 41 16.14 14.27 10.27
N PRO A 42 16.21 15.46 9.65
CA PRO A 42 15.02 16.29 9.47
C PRO A 42 13.90 15.54 8.72
N PHE A 43 12.65 15.72 9.14
CA PHE A 43 11.50 15.08 8.51
C PHE A 43 11.43 15.33 7.00
N SER A 44 11.77 16.55 6.54
CA SER A 44 11.80 16.88 5.11
C SER A 44 12.75 16.01 4.29
N GLN A 45 13.87 15.58 4.87
CA GLN A 45 14.81 14.67 4.20
C GLN A 45 14.27 13.24 4.24
N ILE A 46 13.75 12.78 5.39
CA ILE A 46 13.15 11.44 5.50
C ILE A 46 11.97 11.28 4.54
N TRP A 47 11.10 12.28 4.47
CA TRP A 47 9.86 12.21 3.70
C TRP A 47 10.05 12.30 2.19
N GLN A 48 11.16 12.88 1.73
CA GLN A 48 11.49 12.95 0.30
C GLN A 48 12.41 11.81 -0.16
N ASP A 49 12.94 11.03 0.79
CA ASP A 49 13.83 9.91 0.51
C ASP A 49 13.07 8.76 -0.17
N VAL A 50 13.45 8.45 -1.41
CA VAL A 50 12.89 7.34 -2.20
C VAL A 50 13.91 6.21 -2.39
N SER A 51 14.99 6.19 -1.59
CA SER A 51 15.86 5.02 -1.54
C SER A 51 15.17 3.82 -0.89
N ASP A 52 14.16 4.08 -0.04
CA ASP A 52 13.27 3.05 0.48
C ASP A 52 12.28 2.63 -0.63
N PRO A 53 12.24 1.34 -1.05
CA PRO A 53 11.42 0.95 -2.18
C PRO A 53 9.91 1.01 -1.90
N LEU A 54 9.49 0.86 -0.63
CA LEU A 54 8.09 1.09 -0.25
C LEU A 54 7.74 2.57 -0.47
N MET A 55 8.60 3.48 -0.01
CA MET A 55 8.38 4.92 -0.19
C MET A 55 8.39 5.33 -1.66
N ALA A 56 9.32 4.78 -2.45
CA ALA A 56 9.38 4.97 -3.91
C ALA A 56 8.06 4.54 -4.58
N GLY A 57 7.56 3.35 -4.26
CA GLY A 57 6.31 2.85 -4.82
C GLY A 57 5.07 3.63 -4.35
N LEU A 58 5.04 4.10 -3.10
CA LEU A 58 3.90 4.86 -2.57
C LEU A 58 3.78 6.23 -3.23
N LYS A 59 4.91 6.85 -3.58
CA LYS A 59 4.99 8.14 -4.29
C LYS A 59 4.85 8.04 -5.81
N ALA A 60 5.01 6.84 -6.38
CA ALA A 60 4.84 6.63 -7.82
C ALA A 60 3.44 7.04 -8.31
N ARG A 61 3.37 7.68 -9.49
CA ARG A 61 2.11 8.08 -10.12
C ARG A 61 2.11 7.71 -11.62
N PRO A 62 1.22 6.81 -12.07
CA PRO A 62 0.38 5.91 -11.25
C PRO A 62 1.23 4.91 -10.45
N ARG A 63 0.71 4.43 -9.32
CA ARG A 63 1.34 3.32 -8.58
C ARG A 63 1.29 2.05 -9.43
N GLN A 64 2.34 1.25 -9.40
CA GLN A 64 2.38 -0.05 -10.06
C GLN A 64 1.80 -1.10 -9.11
N VAL A 65 0.74 -1.78 -9.53
CA VAL A 65 -0.01 -2.73 -8.69
C VAL A 65 -0.35 -3.98 -9.51
N LYS A 66 -0.15 -5.14 -8.89
CA LYS A 66 -0.41 -6.48 -9.42
C LYS A 66 -1.89 -6.86 -9.25
N GLY A 67 -2.24 -8.05 -9.73
CA GLY A 67 -3.61 -8.59 -9.65
C GLY A 67 -4.62 -7.76 -10.43
N ARG A 68 -5.90 -7.86 -10.06
CA ARG A 68 -6.97 -7.20 -10.80
C ARG A 68 -6.91 -5.67 -10.75
N CYS A 69 -6.26 -5.12 -9.72
CA CYS A 69 -6.09 -3.68 -9.57
C CYS A 69 -5.28 -3.07 -10.71
N GLY A 70 -4.32 -3.79 -11.30
CA GLY A 70 -3.50 -3.31 -12.42
C GLY A 70 -4.29 -3.10 -13.72
N ALA A 71 -5.43 -3.78 -13.88
CA ALA A 71 -6.32 -3.65 -15.04
C ALA A 71 -7.64 -2.92 -14.73
N CYS A 72 -7.80 -2.41 -13.50
CA CYS A 72 -9.06 -1.83 -13.03
C CYS A 72 -9.35 -0.47 -13.67
N ARG A 73 -10.53 -0.30 -14.28
CA ARG A 73 -10.96 0.99 -14.88
C ARG A 73 -11.10 2.14 -13.87
N HIS A 74 -11.27 1.82 -12.58
CA HIS A 74 -11.40 2.80 -11.50
C HIS A 74 -10.07 3.10 -10.79
N PHE A 75 -8.94 2.59 -11.30
CA PHE A 75 -7.65 2.72 -10.64
C PHE A 75 -7.23 4.19 -10.41
N ALA A 76 -7.52 5.09 -11.37
CA ALA A 76 -7.21 6.51 -11.23
C ALA A 76 -7.93 7.20 -10.05
N ILE A 77 -9.03 6.61 -9.57
CA ILE A 77 -9.81 7.11 -8.42
C ILE A 77 -9.32 6.46 -7.11
N CYS A 78 -9.06 5.16 -7.14
CA CYS A 78 -8.82 4.33 -5.96
C CYS A 78 -7.32 4.18 -5.60
N GLY A 79 -6.44 4.19 -6.60
CA GLY A 79 -4.98 4.05 -6.45
C GLY A 79 -4.53 2.73 -5.83
N GLY A 80 -5.36 1.68 -5.93
CA GLY A 80 -5.17 0.39 -5.27
C GLY A 80 -5.58 0.36 -3.79
N ASN A 81 -6.12 1.45 -3.22
CA ASN A 81 -6.54 1.49 -1.82
C ASN A 81 -5.43 1.04 -0.83
N THR A 82 -5.70 0.12 0.11
CA THR A 82 -4.87 -0.06 1.31
C THR A 82 -3.68 -0.98 1.02
N ARG A 83 -2.50 -0.41 0.80
CA ARG A 83 -1.26 -1.16 0.50
C ARG A 83 -0.77 -2.00 1.68
N VAL A 84 -0.91 -1.48 2.91
CA VAL A 84 -0.55 -2.25 4.12
C VAL A 84 -1.40 -3.50 4.26
N ARG A 85 -2.68 -3.47 3.86
CA ARG A 85 -3.55 -4.64 3.91
C ARG A 85 -3.13 -5.68 2.87
N ALA A 86 -2.78 -5.25 1.66
CA ALA A 86 -2.23 -6.16 0.66
C ALA A 86 -0.96 -6.85 1.21
N GLN A 87 -0.05 -6.08 1.81
CA GLN A 87 1.19 -6.62 2.40
C GLN A 87 0.94 -7.55 3.58
N GLN A 88 0.07 -7.17 4.51
CA GLN A 88 -0.27 -7.96 5.71
C GLN A 88 -1.14 -9.19 5.40
N VAL A 89 -1.54 -9.41 4.14
CA VAL A 89 -2.24 -10.63 3.72
C VAL A 89 -1.37 -11.50 2.81
N THR A 90 -0.56 -10.88 1.95
CA THR A 90 0.17 -11.58 0.88
C THR A 90 1.69 -11.58 1.06
N GLY A 91 2.22 -10.73 1.95
CA GLY A 91 3.64 -10.39 2.03
C GLY A 91 4.05 -9.26 1.06
N ASP A 92 3.25 -8.95 0.04
CA ASP A 92 3.58 -7.98 -1.02
C ASP A 92 2.61 -6.78 -1.01
N ALA A 93 3.16 -5.57 -0.78
CA ALA A 93 2.38 -4.33 -0.71
C ALA A 93 1.76 -3.92 -2.05
N TRP A 94 2.26 -4.47 -3.15
CA TRP A 94 1.86 -4.17 -4.51
C TRP A 94 0.87 -5.18 -5.08
N GLN A 95 0.42 -6.15 -4.29
CA GLN A 95 -0.72 -7.00 -4.68
C GLN A 95 -2.04 -6.21 -4.69
N GLU A 96 -3.06 -6.84 -5.27
CA GLU A 96 -4.41 -6.31 -5.19
C GLU A 96 -4.87 -6.20 -3.72
N ASP A 97 -5.73 -5.24 -3.45
CA ASP A 97 -6.28 -5.05 -2.12
C ASP A 97 -7.44 -6.05 -1.88
N PRO A 98 -7.30 -7.02 -0.96
CA PRO A 98 -8.35 -8.01 -0.69
C PRO A 98 -9.62 -7.39 -0.08
N GLY A 99 -9.59 -6.14 0.35
CA GLY A 99 -10.76 -5.40 0.82
C GLY A 99 -11.64 -4.83 -0.29
N CYS A 100 -11.25 -4.97 -1.57
CA CYS A 100 -12.05 -4.48 -2.69
C CYS A 100 -13.29 -5.37 -2.89
N TYR A 101 -14.48 -4.80 -2.70
CA TYR A 101 -15.75 -5.53 -2.79
C TYR A 101 -16.31 -5.62 -4.22
N LEU A 102 -15.80 -4.82 -5.16
CA LEU A 102 -16.31 -4.79 -6.53
C LEU A 102 -16.11 -6.15 -7.23
N THR A 103 -16.95 -6.50 -8.17
CA THR A 103 -16.73 -7.67 -9.04
C THR A 103 -15.73 -7.34 -10.14
N ASP A 104 -15.20 -8.36 -10.82
CA ASP A 104 -14.30 -8.16 -11.96
C ASP A 104 -15.03 -7.48 -13.13
N GLU A 105 -16.32 -7.79 -13.32
CA GLU A 105 -17.21 -7.11 -14.26
C GLU A 105 -17.34 -5.60 -13.95
N GLU A 106 -17.56 -5.24 -12.68
CA GLU A 106 -17.69 -3.83 -12.27
C GLU A 106 -16.41 -3.01 -12.50
N ILE A 107 -15.24 -3.66 -12.45
CA ILE A 107 -13.94 -3.04 -12.70
C ILE A 107 -13.44 -3.21 -14.14
N GLY A 108 -14.17 -3.94 -14.99
CA GLY A 108 -13.85 -4.15 -16.41
C GLY A 108 -12.74 -5.17 -16.67
N VAL A 109 -12.61 -6.19 -15.83
CA VAL A 109 -11.60 -7.26 -15.97
C VAL A 109 -12.31 -8.57 -16.34
N SER A 110 -11.90 -9.21 -17.44
CA SER A 110 -12.52 -10.47 -17.94
C SER A 110 -11.75 -11.73 -17.55
N ASP A 111 -10.42 -11.63 -17.41
CA ASP A 111 -9.50 -12.76 -17.18
C ASP A 111 -8.58 -12.47 -15.99
N ALA A 112 -9.17 -12.11 -14.85
CA ALA A 112 -8.39 -11.85 -13.65
C ALA A 112 -7.73 -13.13 -13.16
N ALA A 113 -6.46 -13.04 -12.77
CA ALA A 113 -5.81 -14.07 -11.96
C ALA A 113 -6.66 -14.36 -10.70
N PRO A 114 -6.54 -15.56 -10.09
CA PRO A 114 -7.27 -15.89 -8.88
C PRO A 114 -7.11 -14.81 -7.81
N ARG A 115 -8.23 -14.38 -7.21
CA ARG A 115 -8.23 -13.35 -6.18
C ARG A 115 -7.38 -13.75 -4.97
N VAL A 116 -6.77 -12.77 -4.33
CA VAL A 116 -6.09 -12.91 -3.04
C VAL A 116 -7.05 -13.57 -2.06
N GLN A 117 -6.65 -14.73 -1.55
CA GLN A 117 -7.48 -15.53 -0.67
C GLN A 117 -7.52 -14.92 0.73
N THR A 118 -8.72 -14.55 1.18
CA THR A 118 -8.96 -14.14 2.56
C THR A 118 -9.56 -15.30 3.34
N THR A 119 -9.03 -15.58 4.52
CA THR A 119 -9.60 -16.56 5.44
C THR A 119 -10.47 -15.87 6.50
N ALA A 120 -11.47 -16.57 7.01
CA ALA A 120 -12.22 -16.13 8.19
C ALA A 120 -11.29 -15.83 9.38
N PHE A 121 -11.77 -14.97 10.28
CA PHE A 121 -11.06 -14.63 11.51
C PHE A 121 -10.71 -15.89 12.30
N SER A 122 -9.50 -15.93 12.85
CA SER A 122 -9.03 -16.98 13.73
C SER A 122 -8.25 -16.36 14.89
N ALA A 123 -8.43 -16.89 16.09
CA ALA A 123 -7.63 -16.49 17.26
C ALA A 123 -6.15 -16.91 17.15
N ARG A 124 -5.81 -17.78 16.18
CA ARG A 124 -4.42 -18.18 15.93
C ARG A 124 -3.64 -17.02 15.29
N ARG A 125 -2.56 -16.60 15.96
CA ARG A 125 -1.60 -15.67 15.36
C ARG A 125 -0.91 -16.35 14.17
N ARG A 126 -0.88 -15.66 13.03
CA ARG A 126 -0.12 -16.07 11.85
C ARG A 126 1.06 -15.12 11.69
N VAL A 127 2.20 -15.69 11.34
CA VAL A 127 3.36 -14.92 10.88
C VAL A 127 3.24 -14.85 9.36
N ILE A 128 3.39 -13.65 8.82
CA ILE A 128 3.39 -13.39 7.39
C ILE A 128 4.75 -12.81 7.08
N ASP A 129 5.51 -13.54 6.27
CA ASP A 129 6.81 -13.07 5.83
C ASP A 129 6.59 -11.96 4.80
N LEU A 130 7.02 -10.76 5.17
CA LEU A 130 6.93 -9.61 4.26
C LEU A 130 7.99 -9.78 3.19
N THR A 131 7.57 -9.78 1.93
CA THR A 131 8.50 -9.73 0.81
C THR A 131 9.26 -8.41 0.92
N PRO A 132 10.60 -8.44 0.92
CA PRO A 132 11.38 -7.21 0.84
C PRO A 132 10.92 -6.43 -0.39
N ALA A 133 10.79 -5.11 -0.26
CA ALA A 133 10.31 -4.25 -1.34
C ALA A 133 11.25 -4.25 -2.58
N ASP A 134 12.37 -4.98 -2.51
CA ASP A 134 13.37 -5.23 -3.56
C ASP A 134 13.11 -6.49 -4.41
N SER A 135 12.00 -7.21 -4.24
CA SER A 135 11.70 -8.37 -5.09
C SER A 135 10.98 -7.93 -6.39
N PRO A 136 11.46 -8.38 -7.56
CA PRO A 136 11.01 -7.88 -8.88
C PRO A 136 9.51 -8.10 -9.17
#